data_AF-A0A1F3CS30-F1
#
_entry.id   AF-A0A1F3CS30-F1
#
_cell.length_a   1.000
_cell.length_b   1.000
_cell.length_c   1.000
_cell.angle_alpha   90.00
_cell.angle_beta   90.00
_cell.angle_gamma   90.00
#
_symmetry.space_group_name_H-M   'P 1'
#
loop_
_entity.id
_entity.type
_entity.pdbx_description
1 polymer ?
#
loop_
_entity_poly.entity_id
_entity_poly.type
_entity_poly.pdbx_seq_one_letter_code
_entity_poly.pdbx_strand_id
1 'polypeptide(L)'
;MHEREHVKSRPVYVISVAAEITGLHPRTLRIYEERGLLTPVRRNRIRLYSDEDIERVRVIRQLIEAYRLNLAGVRLILEVHERLQVAHDGGDAVEWLIERILEGTRRE
;
A
#
# COMPACT_ATOMS: atom_id res chain seq x y z
N MET A 1 12.45 11.92 -18.55
CA MET A 1 11.14 11.28 -18.27
C MET A 1 10.67 11.45 -16.81
N HIS A 2 11.41 12.13 -15.92
CA HIS A 2 11.10 12.23 -14.48
C HIS A 2 10.01 13.23 -14.06
N GLU A 3 9.53 14.08 -14.99
CA GLU A 3 8.46 15.04 -14.69
C GLU A 3 7.14 14.33 -14.33
N ARG A 4 6.85 13.18 -14.96
CA ARG A 4 5.60 12.44 -14.74
C ARG A 4 5.57 11.68 -13.39
N GLU A 5 6.71 11.19 -12.93
CA GLU A 5 6.83 10.51 -11.62
C GLU A 5 6.62 11.50 -10.47
N HIS A 6 7.24 12.69 -10.54
CA HIS A 6 7.10 13.71 -9.50
C HIS A 6 5.66 14.24 -9.34
N VAL A 7 4.87 14.22 -10.41
CA VAL A 7 3.46 14.64 -10.35
C VAL A 7 2.61 13.61 -9.60
N LYS A 8 2.85 12.30 -9.81
CA LYS A 8 2.04 11.23 -9.20
C LYS A 8 2.19 11.15 -7.68
N SER A 9 3.38 11.42 -7.15
CA SER A 9 3.62 11.40 -5.70
C SER A 9 3.23 12.72 -5.02
N ARG A 10 2.77 13.74 -5.77
CA ARG A 10 2.36 15.02 -5.18
C ARG A 10 1.04 14.85 -4.41
N PRO A 11 1.01 15.07 -3.08
CA PRO A 11 -0.20 14.85 -2.29
C PRO A 11 -1.16 16.03 -2.43
N VAL A 12 -2.34 15.79 -3.01
CA VAL A 12 -3.32 16.84 -3.37
C VAL A 12 -4.76 16.52 -2.96
N TYR A 13 -5.09 15.27 -2.67
CA TYR A 13 -6.46 14.86 -2.35
C TYR A 13 -6.67 14.77 -0.85
N VAL A 14 -7.74 15.36 -0.32
CA VAL A 14 -8.18 15.08 1.05
C VAL A 14 -8.91 13.73 1.11
N ILE A 15 -9.09 13.18 2.32
CA ILE A 15 -9.68 11.84 2.50
C ILE A 15 -11.08 11.69 1.89
N SER A 16 -11.90 12.74 1.88
CA SER A 16 -13.22 12.70 1.25
C SER A 16 -13.12 12.51 -0.27
N VAL A 17 -12.19 13.23 -0.92
CA VAL A 17 -11.95 13.13 -2.36
C VAL A 17 -11.33 11.78 -2.69
N ALA A 18 -10.35 11.32 -1.91
CA ALA A 18 -9.75 10.00 -2.10
C ALA A 18 -10.79 8.87 -1.97
N ALA A 19 -11.70 8.96 -1.02
CA ALA A 19 -12.82 8.04 -0.84
C ALA A 19 -13.74 7.99 -2.06
N GLU A 20 -14.09 9.16 -2.61
CA GLU A 20 -14.90 9.27 -3.82
C GLU A 20 -14.21 8.64 -5.04
N ILE A 21 -12.95 8.98 -5.28
CA ILE A 21 -12.16 8.45 -6.42
C ILE A 21 -12.00 6.93 -6.36
N THR A 22 -11.85 6.38 -5.15
CA THR A 22 -11.60 4.95 -4.94
C THR A 22 -12.88 4.13 -4.75
N GLY A 23 -14.02 4.81 -4.56
CA GLY A 23 -15.29 4.17 -4.22
C GLY A 23 -15.29 3.50 -2.84
N LEU A 24 -14.40 3.92 -1.93
CA LEU A 24 -14.28 3.35 -0.59
C LEU A 24 -14.83 4.31 0.46
N HIS A 25 -15.35 3.77 1.56
CA HIS A 25 -15.74 4.59 2.70
C HIS A 25 -14.47 5.22 3.36
N PRO A 26 -14.50 6.49 3.83
CA PRO A 26 -13.34 7.11 4.48
C PRO A 26 -12.77 6.32 5.67
N ARG A 27 -13.64 5.59 6.38
CA ARG A 27 -13.22 4.68 7.46
C ARG A 27 -12.29 3.56 6.95
N THR A 28 -12.53 3.02 5.75
CA THR A 28 -11.70 1.98 5.15
C THR A 28 -10.30 2.51 4.84
N LEU A 29 -10.19 3.72 4.30
CA LEU A 29 -8.88 4.36 4.06
C LEU A 29 -8.11 4.57 5.37
N ARG A 30 -8.79 4.96 6.47
CA ARG A 30 -8.17 5.05 7.79
C ARG A 30 -7.68 3.71 8.30
N ILE A 31 -8.45 2.63 8.10
CA ILE A 31 -8.02 1.28 8.46
C ILE A 31 -6.77 0.90 7.66
N TYR A 32 -6.70 1.19 6.36
CA TYR A 32 -5.52 0.92 5.56
C TYR A 32 -4.29 1.69 6.08
N GLU A 33 -4.44 2.96 6.46
CA GLU A 33 -3.37 3.74 7.09
C GLU A 33 -2.95 3.21 8.47
N GLU A 34 -3.91 2.87 9.35
CA GLU A 34 -3.62 2.29 10.67
C GLU A 34 -2.88 0.96 10.54
N ARG A 35 -3.20 0.21 9.49
CA ARG A 35 -2.47 -0.99 9.10
C ARG A 35 -1.26 -0.65 8.23
N GLY A 36 -0.76 0.58 8.12
CA GLY A 36 0.46 0.90 7.37
C GLY A 36 0.45 0.45 5.90
N LEU A 37 -0.71 0.19 5.32
CA LEU A 37 -0.87 -0.14 3.90
C LEU A 37 -0.84 1.13 3.05
N LEU A 38 -1.07 2.29 3.67
CA LEU A 38 -0.97 3.62 3.08
C LEU A 38 -0.21 4.54 4.03
N THR A 39 0.57 5.46 3.48
CA THR A 39 1.34 6.45 4.24
C THR A 39 1.16 7.84 3.65
N PRO A 40 -0.08 8.37 3.59
CA PRO A 40 -0.34 9.68 3.00
C PRO A 40 0.36 10.79 3.79
N VAL A 41 0.76 11.83 3.08
CA VAL A 41 1.48 12.96 3.69
C VAL A 41 0.53 13.75 4.58
N ARG A 42 0.98 14.08 5.80
CA ARG A 42 0.28 15.04 6.66
C ARG A 42 0.85 16.43 6.45
N ARG A 43 -0.01 17.38 6.06
CA ARG A 43 0.29 18.81 6.08
C ARG A 43 -0.58 19.47 7.14
N ASN A 44 0.07 19.99 8.19
CA ASN A 44 -0.59 20.42 9.42
C ASN A 44 -1.42 19.27 10.03
N ARG A 45 -2.75 19.43 10.07
CA ARG A 45 -3.71 18.45 10.59
C ARG A 45 -4.41 17.64 9.50
N ILE A 46 -4.13 17.93 8.23
CA ILE A 46 -4.83 17.36 7.08
C ILE A 46 -3.95 16.28 6.45
N ARG A 47 -4.55 15.11 6.22
CA ARG A 47 -3.97 14.04 5.41
C ARG A 47 -4.24 14.32 3.94
N LEU A 48 -3.19 14.23 3.14
CA LEU A 48 -3.25 14.44 1.71
C LEU A 48 -2.72 13.20 1.01
N TYR A 49 -3.55 12.66 0.13
CA TYR A 49 -3.22 11.52 -0.72
C TYR A 49 -2.73 12.03 -2.07
N SER A 50 -1.78 11.31 -2.64
CA SER A 50 -1.28 11.51 -4.00
C SER A 50 -2.01 10.60 -5.00
N ASP A 51 -1.74 10.73 -6.30
CA ASP A 51 -2.27 9.76 -7.29
C ASP A 51 -1.70 8.35 -7.06
N GLU A 52 -0.45 8.26 -6.58
CA GLU A 52 0.19 6.99 -6.21
C GLU A 52 -0.53 6.31 -5.04
N ASP A 53 -0.97 7.07 -4.02
CA ASP A 53 -1.79 6.54 -2.94
C ASP A 53 -3.11 5.97 -3.47
N ILE A 54 -3.74 6.64 -4.45
CA ILE A 54 -4.99 6.19 -5.09
C ILE A 54 -4.76 4.89 -5.88
N GLU A 55 -3.67 4.80 -6.65
CA GLU A 55 -3.30 3.57 -7.36
C GLU A 55 -3.05 2.42 -6.37
N ARG A 56 -2.35 2.69 -5.26
CA ARG A 56 -2.12 1.71 -4.20
C ARG A 56 -3.41 1.23 -3.55
N VAL A 57 -4.38 2.12 -3.30
CA VAL A 57 -5.71 1.73 -2.79
C VAL A 57 -6.42 0.76 -3.75
N ARG A 58 -6.34 0.99 -5.06
CA ARG A 58 -6.94 0.10 -6.07
C ARG A 58 -6.31 -1.29 -6.03
N VAL A 59 -4.99 -1.37 -5.91
CA VAL A 59 -4.27 -2.63 -5.76
C VAL A 59 -4.68 -3.36 -4.48
N ILE A 60 -4.70 -2.66 -3.33
CA ILE A 60 -5.15 -3.23 -2.04
C ILE A 60 -6.56 -3.82 -2.18
N ARG A 61 -7.48 -3.08 -2.80
CA ARG A 61 -8.85 -3.53 -3.01
C ARG A 61 -8.89 -4.80 -3.87
N GLN A 62 -8.13 -4.84 -4.96
CA GLN A 62 -8.06 -6.02 -5.82
C GLN A 62 -7.50 -7.24 -5.08
N LEU A 63 -6.45 -7.07 -4.26
CA LEU A 63 -5.88 -8.14 -3.44
C LEU A 63 -6.90 -8.73 -2.45
N ILE A 64 -7.77 -7.90 -1.88
CA ILE A 64 -8.82 -8.34 -0.96
C ILE A 64 -10.00 -8.97 -1.73
N GLU A 65 -10.48 -8.34 -2.78
CA GLU A 65 -11.72 -8.72 -3.47
C GLU A 65 -11.54 -9.83 -4.51
N ALA A 66 -10.41 -9.88 -5.22
CA ALA A 66 -10.18 -10.93 -6.20
C ALA A 66 -9.46 -12.13 -5.57
N TYR A 67 -8.44 -11.86 -4.75
CA TYR A 67 -7.56 -12.90 -4.19
C TYR A 67 -7.91 -13.31 -2.76
N ARG A 68 -8.97 -12.72 -2.18
CA ARG A 68 -9.48 -13.05 -0.83
C ARG A 68 -8.42 -12.92 0.28
N LEU A 69 -7.43 -12.05 0.08
CA LEU A 69 -6.42 -11.80 1.08
C LEU A 69 -6.98 -10.93 2.21
N ASN A 70 -6.60 -11.26 3.44
CA ASN A 70 -6.81 -10.36 4.57
C ASN A 70 -5.76 -9.24 4.57
N LEU A 71 -5.92 -8.25 5.45
CA LEU A 71 -5.00 -7.10 5.50
C LEU A 71 -3.55 -7.46 5.86
N ALA A 72 -3.31 -8.58 6.55
CA ALA A 72 -1.96 -9.05 6.83
C ALA A 72 -1.31 -9.63 5.56
N GLY A 73 -2.04 -10.45 4.80
CA GLY A 73 -1.60 -10.97 3.51
C GLY A 73 -1.35 -9.86 2.49
N VAL A 74 -2.24 -8.86 2.42
CA VAL A 74 -2.03 -7.68 1.56
C VAL A 74 -0.74 -6.95 1.92
N ARG A 75 -0.48 -6.71 3.22
CA ARG A 75 0.76 -6.08 3.66
C ARG A 75 1.97 -6.86 3.18
N LEU A 76 1.98 -8.18 3.38
CA LEU A 76 3.09 -9.03 2.99
C LEU A 76 3.38 -8.92 1.49
N ILE A 77 2.35 -8.98 0.64
CA ILE A 77 2.50 -8.82 -0.81
C ILE A 77 3.07 -7.46 -1.19
N LEU A 78 2.61 -6.38 -0.54
CA LEU A 78 3.15 -5.04 -0.80
C LEU A 78 4.61 -4.91 -0.35
N GLU A 79 4.99 -5.50 0.78
CA GLU A 79 6.39 -5.54 1.25
C GLU A 79 7.30 -6.32 0.27
N VAL A 80 6.83 -7.46 -0.26
CA VAL A 80 7.54 -8.20 -1.31
C VAL A 80 7.70 -7.34 -2.57
N HIS A 81 6.62 -6.66 -3.00
CA HIS A 81 6.66 -5.83 -4.19
C HIS A 81 7.67 -4.68 -4.06
N GLU A 82 7.68 -3.98 -2.92
CA GLU A 82 8.65 -2.92 -2.63
C GLU A 82 10.09 -3.43 -2.66
N ARG A 83 10.33 -4.64 -2.11
CA ARG A 83 11.65 -5.29 -2.19
C ARG A 83 12.06 -5.61 -3.61
N LEU A 84 11.15 -6.10 -4.46
CA LEU A 84 11.43 -6.36 -5.87
C LEU A 84 11.74 -5.09 -6.68
N GLN A 85 11.27 -3.91 -6.25
CA GLN A 85 11.63 -2.65 -6.92
C GLN A 85 13.04 -2.17 -6.56
N VAL A 86 13.53 -2.50 -5.36
CA VAL A 86 14.84 -2.08 -4.86
C VAL A 86 15.92 -3.13 -5.15
N ALA A 87 15.57 -4.41 -5.09
CA ALA A 87 16.47 -5.51 -5.37
C ALA A 87 16.73 -5.64 -6.88
N HIS A 88 17.99 -5.84 -7.25
CA HIS A 88 18.36 -6.15 -8.63
C HIS A 88 18.13 -7.62 -8.99
N ASP A 89 17.93 -8.48 -7.98
CA ASP A 89 17.62 -9.91 -8.11
C ASP A 89 16.30 -10.26 -7.41
N GLY A 90 15.43 -10.98 -8.11
CA GLY A 90 14.16 -11.46 -7.56
C GLY A 90 14.33 -12.58 -6.54
N GLY A 91 15.47 -13.30 -6.54
CA GLY A 91 15.78 -14.35 -5.57
C GLY A 91 15.74 -13.85 -4.13
N ASP A 92 16.33 -12.68 -3.87
CA ASP A 92 16.41 -12.07 -2.53
C ASP A 92 15.03 -11.77 -1.94
N ALA A 93 14.07 -11.36 -2.77
CA ALA A 93 12.72 -11.05 -2.32
C ALA A 93 11.92 -12.33 -1.97
N VAL A 94 12.16 -13.41 -2.71
CA VAL A 94 11.52 -14.72 -2.45
C VAL A 94 12.09 -15.35 -1.19
N GLU A 95 13.42 -15.34 -1.03
CA GLU A 95 14.09 -15.84 0.18
C GLU A 95 13.55 -15.12 1.42
N TRP A 96 13.49 -13.79 1.36
CA TRP A 96 12.92 -12.98 2.43
C TRP A 96 11.45 -13.32 2.74
N LEU A 97 10.62 -13.54 1.72
CA LEU A 97 9.22 -13.91 1.90
C LEU A 97 9.11 -15.24 2.67
N ILE A 98 9.94 -16.23 2.31
CA ILE A 98 9.98 -17.53 2.97
C ILE A 98 10.39 -17.35 4.44
N GLU A 99 11.47 -16.63 4.71
CA GLU A 99 11.93 -16.35 6.08
C GLU A 99 10.82 -15.68 6.91
N ARG A 100 10.18 -14.65 6.36
CA ARG A 100 9.08 -13.90 7.00
C ARG A 100 7.90 -14.80 7.36
N ILE A 101 7.53 -15.73 6.48
CA ILE A 101 6.44 -16.70 6.74
C ILE A 101 6.86 -17.67 7.85
N LEU A 102 8.07 -18.21 7.79
CA LEU A 102 8.60 -19.15 8.78
C LEU A 102 8.79 -18.51 10.17
N GLU A 103 9.03 -17.21 10.25
CA GLU A 103 9.02 -16.45 11.50
C GLU A 103 7.62 -16.28 12.09
N GLY A 104 6.62 -16.05 11.22
CA GLY A 104 5.21 -15.93 11.62
C GLY A 104 4.68 -17.20 12.27
N THR A 105 4.97 -18.36 11.67
CA THR A 105 4.53 -19.68 12.17
C THR A 105 5.17 -20.07 13.52
N ARG A 106 6.30 -19.48 13.91
CA ARG A 106 6.97 -19.76 15.20
C ARG A 106 6.44 -18.94 16.38
N ARG A 107 5.58 -17.95 16.13
CA ARG A 107 5.02 -17.05 17.17
C ARG A 107 3.57 -17.35 17.52
N GLU A 108 3.01 -18.42 16.97
CA GLU A 108 1.69 -18.99 17.30
C GLU A 108 1.85 -20.37 17.94
#